data_AF-A0A124JYR6-F1
#
_entry.id   AF-A0A124JYR6-F1
#
_cell.length_a   1.000
_cell.length_b   1.000
_cell.length_c   1.000
_cell.angle_alpha   90.00
_cell.angle_beta   90.00
_cell.angle_gamma   90.00
#
_symmetry.space_group_name_H-M   'P 1'
#
loop_
_entity.id
_entity.type
_entity.pdbx_description
1 polymer ?
#
loop_
_entity_poly.entity_id
_entity_poly.type
_entity_poly.pdbx_seq_one_letter_code
_entity_poly.pdbx_strand_id
1 'polypeptide(L)'
;MLHFSNFDDVACITNGITVTNPAMVARIRAQSAHLTDYDIAAHLGNAIASSTDAAHSLAWEESQFGEARAETLVDAEYFDDLVAAWSLIASERGIDSLDGLLIDVVAVH
;
A
#
# COMPACT_ATOMS: atom_id res chain seq x y z
N MET A 1 -20.39 -16.80 -14.31
CA MET A 1 -19.55 -17.68 -13.48
C MET A 1 -18.13 -17.53 -14.00
N LEU A 2 -17.30 -16.75 -13.34
CA LEU A 2 -15.88 -16.60 -13.70
C LEU A 2 -15.09 -17.57 -12.83
N HIS A 3 -14.37 -18.46 -13.49
CA HIS A 3 -13.57 -19.52 -12.89
C HIS A 3 -12.12 -19.02 -12.90
N PHE A 4 -11.60 -18.67 -11.71
CA PHE A 4 -10.20 -18.28 -11.56
C PHE A 4 -9.35 -19.57 -11.51
N SER A 5 -8.70 -19.90 -12.63
CA SER A 5 -7.69 -20.95 -12.69
C SER A 5 -6.33 -20.31 -12.92
N ASN A 6 -5.41 -20.69 -12.03
CA ASN A 6 -3.99 -20.34 -11.95
C ASN A 6 -3.60 -19.09 -11.16
N PHE A 7 -2.74 -19.34 -10.18
CA PHE A 7 -1.92 -18.38 -9.44
C PHE A 7 -1.04 -17.46 -10.31
N ASP A 8 -1.05 -17.60 -11.64
CA ASP A 8 -0.40 -16.65 -12.56
C ASP A 8 -1.15 -15.31 -12.68
N ASP A 9 -2.47 -15.27 -12.40
CA ASP A 9 -3.17 -13.98 -12.26
C ASP A 9 -2.74 -13.22 -10.99
N VAL A 10 -2.15 -13.93 -10.01
CA VAL A 10 -1.54 -13.34 -8.80
C VAL A 10 -0.10 -12.87 -9.07
N ALA A 11 0.58 -13.40 -10.10
CA ALA A 11 1.90 -12.90 -10.52
C ALA A 11 1.83 -11.47 -11.13
N CYS A 12 0.63 -11.01 -11.49
CA CYS A 12 0.36 -9.61 -11.81
C CYS A 12 0.51 -8.69 -10.58
N ILE A 13 0.43 -9.22 -9.36
CA ILE A 13 0.48 -8.46 -8.10
C ILE A 13 1.92 -8.28 -7.61
N THR A 14 2.79 -9.28 -7.76
CA THR A 14 4.21 -9.15 -7.33
C THR A 14 5.03 -8.24 -8.26
N ASN A 15 4.62 -8.06 -9.52
CA ASN A 15 5.22 -7.12 -10.47
C ASN A 15 4.29 -5.96 -10.87
N GLY A 16 3.14 -5.79 -10.21
CA GLY A 16 2.15 -4.78 -10.61
C GLY A 16 2.70 -3.38 -10.50
N ILE A 17 3.15 -3.01 -9.30
CA ILE A 17 3.68 -1.68 -9.01
C ILE A 17 5.01 -1.38 -9.69
N THR A 18 5.82 -2.39 -10.00
CA THR A 18 7.06 -2.21 -10.78
C THR A 18 6.76 -1.90 -12.25
N VAL A 19 5.58 -2.25 -12.75
CA VAL A 19 5.12 -1.93 -14.10
C VAL A 19 4.30 -0.63 -14.11
N THR A 20 3.37 -0.44 -13.17
CA THR A 20 2.49 0.74 -13.13
C THR A 20 3.21 1.99 -12.62
N ASN A 21 4.14 1.85 -11.67
CA ASN A 21 4.88 2.97 -11.10
C ASN A 21 6.35 2.62 -10.73
N PRO A 22 7.21 2.32 -11.74
CA PRO A 22 8.60 1.97 -11.50
C PRO A 22 9.40 3.07 -10.79
N ALA A 23 9.02 4.34 -10.98
CA ALA A 23 9.68 5.48 -10.35
C ALA A 23 9.45 5.50 -8.84
N MET A 24 8.23 5.23 -8.37
CA MET A 24 7.93 5.13 -6.94
C MET A 24 8.72 3.98 -6.32
N VAL A 25 8.71 2.80 -6.94
CA VAL A 25 9.47 1.65 -6.42
C VAL A 25 10.95 1.96 -6.32
N ALA A 26 11.56 2.57 -7.34
CA ALA A 26 12.97 2.95 -7.31
C ALA A 26 13.28 3.93 -6.16
N ARG A 27 12.40 4.92 -5.93
CA ARG A 27 12.52 5.87 -4.83
C ARG A 27 12.42 5.19 -3.47
N ILE A 28 11.41 4.35 -3.26
CA ILE A 28 11.22 3.65 -1.99
C ILE A 28 12.36 2.66 -1.74
N ARG A 29 12.84 1.95 -2.77
CA ARG A 29 14.00 1.07 -2.65
C ARG A 29 15.28 1.82 -2.26
N ALA A 30 15.50 3.01 -2.82
CA ALA A 30 16.61 3.86 -2.41
C ALA A 30 16.45 4.37 -0.96
N GLN A 31 15.22 4.70 -0.56
CA GLN A 31 14.91 5.09 0.82
C GLN A 31 15.09 3.92 1.80
N SER A 32 14.68 2.70 1.45
CA SER A 32 14.74 1.55 2.35
C SER A 32 16.15 0.96 2.53
N ALA A 33 17.10 1.35 1.69
CA ALA A 33 18.47 0.85 1.73
C ALA A 33 19.19 1.10 3.07
N HIS A 34 18.76 2.12 3.83
CA HIS A 34 19.34 2.48 5.14
C HIS A 34 18.37 2.27 6.31
N LEU A 35 17.21 1.67 6.06
CA LEU A 35 16.17 1.45 7.07
C LEU A 35 16.29 0.06 7.69
N THR A 36 15.91 -0.03 8.96
CA THR A 36 15.75 -1.32 9.64
C THR A 36 14.47 -2.00 9.19
N ASP A 37 14.36 -3.31 9.42
CA ASP A 37 13.13 -4.04 9.08
C ASP A 37 11.92 -3.51 9.88
N TYR A 38 12.15 -3.03 11.11
CA TYR A 38 11.14 -2.34 11.90
C TYR A 38 10.68 -1.04 11.24
N ASP A 39 11.61 -0.20 10.75
CA ASP A 39 11.26 1.04 10.07
C ASP A 39 10.48 0.78 8.78
N ILE A 40 10.86 -0.25 8.01
CA ILE A 40 10.16 -0.67 6.79
C ILE A 40 8.73 -1.11 7.14
N ALA A 41 8.57 -1.94 8.16
CA ALA A 41 7.26 -2.38 8.62
C ALA A 41 6.42 -1.20 9.15
N ALA A 42 7.03 -0.22 9.81
CA ALA A 42 6.33 1.00 10.27
C ALA A 42 5.87 1.86 9.09
N HIS A 43 6.71 2.03 8.06
CA HIS A 43 6.34 2.71 6.83
C HIS A 43 5.20 2.01 6.09
N LEU A 44 5.24 0.67 6.02
CA LEU A 44 4.15 -0.12 5.44
C LEU A 44 2.85 0.03 6.23
N GLY A 45 2.91 -0.04 7.56
CA GLY A 45 1.74 0.16 8.42
C GLY A 45 1.11 1.55 8.24
N ASN A 46 1.94 2.60 8.19
CA ASN A 46 1.48 3.96 7.93
C ASN A 46 0.87 4.10 6.52
N ALA A 47 1.47 3.48 5.50
CA ALA A 47 0.92 3.50 4.14
C ALA A 47 -0.48 2.85 4.09
N ILE A 48 -0.66 1.72 4.79
CA ILE A 48 -1.95 1.02 4.88
C ILE A 48 -3.01 1.89 5.56
N ALA A 49 -2.65 2.55 6.67
CA ALA A 49 -3.54 3.47 7.36
C ALA A 49 -3.95 4.64 6.44
N SER A 50 -3.00 5.30 5.79
CA SER A 50 -3.28 6.40 4.86
C SER A 50 -4.13 5.98 3.66
N SER A 51 -3.87 4.79 3.10
CA SER A 51 -4.67 4.22 2.01
C SER A 51 -6.12 3.96 2.45
N THR A 52 -6.30 3.45 3.67
CA THR A 52 -7.63 3.23 4.25
C THR A 52 -8.38 4.55 4.45
N ASP A 53 -7.72 5.59 4.96
CA ASP A 53 -8.31 6.91 5.16
C ASP A 53 -8.67 7.59 3.82
N ALA A 54 -7.81 7.43 2.80
CA ALA A 54 -8.08 7.93 1.46
C ALA A 54 -9.27 7.20 0.81
N ALA A 55 -9.35 5.88 0.94
CA ALA A 55 -10.48 5.09 0.45
C ALA A 55 -11.80 5.46 1.16
N HIS A 56 -11.77 5.72 2.48
CA HIS A 56 -12.93 6.22 3.21
C HIS A 56 -13.35 7.61 2.74
N SER A 57 -12.40 8.52 2.52
CA SER A 57 -12.67 9.86 2.02
C SER A 57 -13.30 9.82 0.64
N LEU A 58 -12.75 8.98 -0.25
CA LEU A 58 -13.28 8.72 -1.59
C LEU A 58 -14.73 8.23 -1.54
N ALA A 59 -14.98 7.14 -0.80
CA ALA A 59 -16.31 6.56 -0.66
C ALA A 59 -17.32 7.54 -0.05
N TRP A 60 -16.87 8.36 0.91
CA TRP A 60 -17.72 9.39 1.50
C TRP A 60 -18.08 10.46 0.46
N GLU A 61 -17.12 11.01 -0.29
CA GLU A 61 -17.40 12.03 -1.31
C GLU A 61 -18.32 11.51 -2.42
N GLU A 62 -18.07 10.31 -2.94
CA GLU A 62 -18.95 9.66 -3.92
C GLU A 62 -20.38 9.51 -3.40
N SER A 63 -20.53 9.19 -2.11
CA SER A 63 -21.85 9.07 -1.47
C SER A 63 -22.59 10.41 -1.33
N GLN A 64 -21.86 11.51 -1.08
CA GLN A 64 -22.44 12.83 -0.82
C GLN A 64 -22.70 13.63 -2.10
N PHE A 65 -21.80 13.54 -3.07
CA PHE A 65 -21.77 14.40 -4.24
C PHE A 65 -22.02 13.65 -5.55
N GLY A 66 -22.03 12.31 -5.53
CA GLY A 66 -22.19 11.47 -6.71
C GLY A 66 -20.91 11.30 -7.55
N GLU A 67 -19.87 12.08 -7.23
CA GLU A 67 -18.52 11.96 -7.78
C GLU A 67 -17.51 12.41 -6.71
N ALA A 68 -16.33 11.80 -6.73
CA ALA A 68 -15.22 12.24 -5.89
C ALA A 68 -14.50 13.44 -6.50
N ARG A 69 -13.91 14.29 -5.65
CA ARG A 69 -13.07 15.39 -6.10
C ARG A 69 -11.79 14.83 -6.70
N ALA A 70 -11.22 15.55 -7.67
CA ALA A 70 -9.99 15.13 -8.33
C ALA A 70 -8.82 14.93 -7.35
N GLU A 71 -8.73 15.74 -6.31
CA GLU A 71 -7.71 15.58 -5.24
C GLU A 71 -7.88 14.27 -4.48
N THR A 72 -9.10 13.91 -4.10
CA THR A 72 -9.41 12.67 -3.37
C THR A 72 -9.13 11.42 -4.21
N LEU A 73 -9.40 11.48 -5.52
CA LEU A 73 -9.04 10.42 -6.46
C LEU A 73 -7.53 10.23 -6.56
N VAL A 74 -6.79 11.33 -6.69
CA VAL A 74 -5.31 11.31 -6.76
C VAL A 74 -4.72 10.78 -5.46
N ASP A 75 -5.25 11.18 -4.31
CA ASP A 75 -4.80 10.68 -3.01
C ASP A 75 -5.07 9.17 -2.88
N ALA A 76 -6.26 8.70 -3.27
CA ALA A 76 -6.59 7.29 -3.24
C ALA A 76 -5.64 6.45 -4.13
N GLU A 77 -5.39 6.89 -5.37
CA GLU A 77 -4.44 6.23 -6.28
C GLU A 77 -3.01 6.25 -5.72
N TYR A 78 -2.57 7.40 -5.20
CA TYR A 78 -1.22 7.55 -4.66
C TYR A 78 -0.96 6.66 -3.45
N PHE A 79 -1.90 6.58 -2.51
CA PHE A 79 -1.72 5.78 -1.30
C PHE A 79 -1.86 4.27 -1.56
N ASP A 80 -2.67 3.86 -2.54
CA ASP A 80 -2.70 2.47 -3.00
C ASP A 80 -1.35 2.04 -3.60
N ASP A 81 -0.80 2.87 -4.50
CA ASP A 81 0.55 2.68 -5.06
C ASP A 81 1.63 2.63 -3.95
N LEU A 82 1.50 3.49 -2.93
CA LEU A 82 2.44 3.56 -1.82
C LEU A 82 2.42 2.27 -0.98
N VAL A 83 1.23 1.70 -0.73
CA VAL A 83 1.07 0.42 -0.05
C VAL A 83 1.71 -0.69 -0.88
N ALA A 84 1.42 -0.74 -2.18
CA ALA A 84 1.97 -1.77 -3.07
C ALA A 84 3.51 -1.71 -3.11
N ALA A 85 4.08 -0.50 -3.18
CA ALA A 85 5.52 -0.32 -3.25
C ALA A 85 6.22 -0.68 -1.91
N TRP A 86 5.68 -0.30 -0.76
CA TRP A 86 6.24 -0.73 0.54
C TRP A 86 6.06 -2.23 0.79
N SER A 87 4.95 -2.82 0.34
CA SER A 87 4.70 -4.26 0.44
C SER A 87 5.71 -5.06 -0.36
N LEU A 88 6.05 -4.60 -1.57
CA LEU A 88 7.11 -5.19 -2.38
C LEU A 88 8.46 -5.17 -1.65
N ILE A 89 8.85 -4.02 -1.09
CA ILE A 89 10.12 -3.89 -0.36
C ILE A 89 10.14 -4.74 0.91
N ALA A 90 9.02 -4.80 1.64
CA ALA A 90 8.89 -5.68 2.80
C ALA A 90 9.07 -7.15 2.42
N SER A 91 8.46 -7.58 1.31
CA SER A 91 8.63 -8.93 0.77
C SER A 91 10.07 -9.20 0.30
N GLU A 92 10.73 -8.24 -0.37
CA GLU A 92 12.14 -8.35 -0.77
C GLU A 92 13.09 -8.55 0.44
N ARG A 93 12.71 -8.04 1.62
CA ARG A 93 13.45 -8.18 2.88
C ARG A 93 13.06 -9.41 3.70
N GLY A 94 12.02 -10.16 3.31
CA GLY A 94 11.50 -11.30 4.08
C GLY A 94 10.70 -10.90 5.33
N ILE A 95 10.06 -9.73 5.29
CA ILE A 95 9.16 -9.25 6.37
C ILE A 95 7.77 -9.82 6.07
N ASP A 96 7.45 -10.94 6.71
CA ASP A 96 6.24 -11.72 6.41
C ASP A 96 5.03 -11.36 7.29
N SER A 97 5.20 -10.50 8.30
CA SER A 97 4.14 -10.11 9.23
C SER A 97 4.36 -8.72 9.83
N LEU A 98 3.27 -7.95 9.96
CA LEU A 98 3.20 -6.69 10.71
C LEU A 98 2.81 -6.86 12.18
N ASP A 99 2.63 -8.09 12.65
CA ASP A 99 2.04 -8.39 13.98
C ASP A 99 2.82 -7.72 15.12
N GLY A 100 4.15 -7.63 15.00
CA GLY A 100 5.00 -6.97 16.00
C GLY A 100 4.80 -5.45 16.09
N LEU A 101 4.25 -4.82 15.04
CA LEU A 101 4.12 -3.37 14.91
C LEU A 101 2.68 -2.89 15.18
N LEU A 102 1.70 -3.73 14.86
CA LEU A 102 0.28 -3.48 15.19
C LEU A 102 0.02 -3.53 16.71
N ILE A 103 0.81 -4.28 17.47
CA ILE A 103 0.72 -4.32 18.94
C ILE A 103 1.01 -2.94 19.55
N ASP A 104 1.98 -2.20 19.03
CA ASP A 104 2.34 -0.86 19.54
C ASP A 104 1.35 0.24 19.11
N VAL A 105 0.73 0.11 17.93
CA VAL A 105 -0.28 1.09 17.46
C VAL A 105 -1.61 0.96 18.23
N VAL A 106 -2.01 -0.26 18.59
CA VAL A 106 -3.22 -0.51 19.39
C VAL A 106 -3.02 -0.11 20.86
N ALA A 107 -1.78 -0.13 21.37
CA ALA A 107 -1.49 0.27 22.75
C ALA A 107 -1.57 1.78 23.02
N VAL A 108 -1.68 2.62 21.97
CA VAL A 108 -1.72 4.09 22.08
C VAL A 108 -3.14 4.68 21.92
N HIS A 109 -4.17 3.85 21.73
CA HIS A 109 -5.58 4.26 21.72
C HIS A 109 -6.33 3.76 22.96
#